data_AF-A0A9Q1F417-F1
#
_entry.id   AF-A0A9Q1F417-F1
#
_cell.length_a   1.000
_cell.length_b   1.000
_cell.length_c   1.000
_cell.angle_alpha   90.00
_cell.angle_beta   90.00
_cell.angle_gamma   90.00
#
_symmetry.space_group_name_H-M   'P 1'
#
loop_
_entity.id
_entity.type
_entity.pdbx_description
1 polymer ?
#
loop_
_entity_poly.entity_id
_entity_poly.type
_entity_poly.pdbx_seq_one_letter_code
_entity_poly.pdbx_strand_id
1 'polypeptide(L)'
;MFRSLQRSSSLLGSVMSFLTLHTVKKYFLPVIEMVPQFLENLTDEELKKEAKNEAKNDALSMIIKSLKNLASRVPGQEETVKNLEIFRLKMILRLLQISSFNGKMNALNEVNKVISSVSYYTHRHGNPEEEEWLTAERMAEWIQQNNILSIVLRDSLHQPQYVEKLEKILRFVIKEKALTLQDLDNIWAAQAGKHEAIVKNVHDLLAKLAWISLLSSLTIYLTVSRRAGQMPVKSSEKSCLN
;
A
#
# COMPACT_ATOMS: atom_id res chain seq x y z
N MET A 1 -5.10 -26.87 1.09
CA MET A 1 -4.94 -26.18 -0.21
C MET A 1 -4.04 -24.95 -0.13
N PHE A 2 -4.37 -23.92 0.66
CA PHE A 2 -3.54 -22.70 0.80
C PHE A 2 -2.07 -22.98 1.21
N ARG A 3 -1.85 -23.91 2.15
CA ARG A 3 -0.50 -24.34 2.56
C ARG A 3 0.30 -25.03 1.44
N SER A 4 -0.38 -25.77 0.57
CA SER A 4 0.25 -26.41 -0.59
C SER A 4 0.65 -25.35 -1.62
N LEU A 5 -0.24 -24.37 -1.88
CA LEU A 5 0.02 -23.23 -2.76
C LEU A 5 1.24 -22.40 -2.32
N GLN A 6 1.38 -22.12 -1.03
CA GLN A 6 2.51 -21.34 -0.50
C GLN A 6 3.87 -22.06 -0.66
N ARG A 7 3.92 -23.38 -0.45
CA ARG A 7 5.16 -24.16 -0.69
C ARG A 7 5.48 -24.26 -2.17
N SER A 8 4.46 -24.40 -3.01
CA SER A 8 4.63 -24.41 -4.46
C SER A 8 5.09 -23.06 -4.99
N SER A 9 4.62 -21.93 -4.46
CA SER A 9 4.96 -20.59 -4.98
C SER A 9 6.43 -20.20 -4.76
N SER A 10 7.04 -20.61 -3.64
CA SER A 10 8.47 -20.37 -3.38
C SER A 10 9.37 -21.26 -4.26
N LEU A 11 9.01 -22.53 -4.45
CA LEU A 11 9.72 -23.46 -5.33
C LEU A 11 9.60 -23.03 -6.81
N LEU A 12 8.42 -22.59 -7.23
CA LEU A 12 8.18 -22.11 -8.59
C LEU A 12 9.01 -20.88 -8.92
N GLY A 13 9.25 -19.99 -7.96
CA GLY A 13 10.15 -18.84 -8.14
C GLY A 13 11.58 -19.25 -8.51
N SER A 14 12.11 -20.30 -7.86
CA SER A 14 13.51 -20.75 -8.05
C SER A 14 13.74 -21.57 -9.32
N VAL A 15 12.72 -22.28 -9.81
CA VAL A 15 12.83 -23.16 -11.00
C VAL A 15 12.28 -22.48 -12.26
N MET A 16 11.71 -21.27 -12.12
CA MET A 16 10.98 -20.57 -13.19
C MET A 16 11.81 -20.43 -14.47
N SER A 17 13.09 -20.05 -14.36
CA SER A 17 13.99 -19.85 -15.52
C SER A 17 14.16 -21.09 -16.40
N PHE A 18 13.93 -22.29 -15.85
CA PHE A 18 14.15 -23.58 -16.53
C PHE A 18 12.88 -24.16 -17.18
N LEU A 19 11.70 -23.55 -16.98
CA LEU A 19 10.45 -24.03 -17.56
C LEU A 19 10.30 -23.59 -19.03
N THR A 20 9.95 -24.54 -19.91
CA THR A 20 9.63 -24.25 -21.31
C THR A 20 8.26 -23.56 -21.42
N LEU A 21 8.08 -22.74 -22.46
CA LEU A 21 6.81 -22.06 -22.73
C LEU A 21 5.63 -23.04 -22.83
N HIS A 22 5.84 -24.21 -23.44
CA HIS A 22 4.84 -25.26 -23.51
C HIS A 22 4.42 -25.75 -22.13
N THR A 23 5.37 -25.96 -21.20
CA THR A 23 5.07 -26.38 -19.82
C THR A 23 4.28 -25.31 -19.08
N VAL A 24 4.65 -24.03 -19.23
CA VAL A 24 3.92 -22.90 -18.62
C VAL A 24 2.48 -22.84 -19.14
N LYS A 25 2.28 -22.86 -20.46
CA LYS A 25 0.95 -22.85 -21.08
C LYS A 25 0.10 -24.05 -20.66
N LYS A 26 0.66 -25.26 -20.69
CA LYS A 26 -0.10 -26.50 -20.47
C LYS A 26 -0.49 -26.73 -19.01
N TYR A 27 0.41 -26.44 -18.07
CA TYR A 27 0.21 -26.83 -16.67
C TYR A 27 0.00 -25.65 -15.72
N PHE A 28 0.55 -24.47 -16.02
CA PHE A 28 0.50 -23.33 -15.11
C PHE A 28 -0.59 -22.33 -15.46
N LEU A 29 -0.97 -22.19 -16.73
CA LEU A 29 -2.08 -21.29 -17.11
C LEU A 29 -3.40 -21.63 -16.39
N PRO A 30 -3.82 -22.90 -16.29
CA PRO A 30 -5.01 -23.26 -15.51
C PRO A 30 -4.88 -22.92 -14.02
N VAL A 31 -3.66 -22.99 -13.47
CA VAL A 31 -3.39 -22.62 -12.07
C VAL A 31 -3.47 -21.10 -11.89
N ILE A 32 -2.97 -20.33 -12.86
CA ILE A 32 -3.06 -18.87 -12.86
C ILE A 32 -4.51 -18.39 -12.89
N GLU A 33 -5.38 -19.09 -13.60
CA GLU A 33 -6.82 -18.78 -13.65
C GLU A 33 -7.56 -19.21 -12.38
N MET A 34 -7.23 -20.39 -11.82
CA MET A 34 -7.94 -20.96 -10.67
C MET A 34 -7.57 -20.29 -9.34
N VAL A 35 -6.30 -19.97 -9.12
CA VAL A 35 -5.83 -19.50 -7.80
C VAL A 35 -6.46 -18.17 -7.38
N PRO A 36 -6.60 -17.14 -8.23
CA PRO A 36 -7.31 -15.91 -7.88
C PRO A 36 -8.75 -16.18 -7.45
N GLN A 37 -9.49 -17.05 -8.16
CA GLN A 37 -10.86 -17.43 -7.79
C GLN A 37 -10.92 -18.08 -6.40
N PHE A 38 -9.95 -18.97 -6.09
CA PHE A 38 -9.86 -19.57 -4.76
C PHE A 38 -9.57 -18.53 -3.67
N LEU A 39 -8.61 -17.63 -3.90
CA LEU A 39 -8.23 -16.59 -2.94
C LEU A 39 -9.35 -15.56 -2.73
N GLU A 40 -10.13 -15.27 -3.77
CA GLU A 40 -11.28 -14.38 -3.71
C GLU A 40 -12.37 -14.91 -2.76
N ASN A 41 -12.60 -16.23 -2.79
CA ASN A 41 -13.58 -16.91 -1.97
C ASN A 41 -13.20 -17.07 -0.48
N LEU A 42 -11.98 -16.68 -0.09
CA LEU A 42 -11.60 -16.66 1.33
C LEU A 42 -12.47 -15.66 2.09
N THR A 43 -13.03 -16.10 3.20
CA THR A 43 -13.79 -15.24 4.12
C THR A 43 -12.88 -14.27 4.86
N ASP A 44 -13.46 -13.20 5.38
CA ASP A 44 -12.67 -12.20 6.11
C ASP A 44 -12.05 -12.77 7.39
N GLU A 45 -12.71 -13.75 8.03
CA GLU A 45 -12.16 -14.45 9.20
C GLU A 45 -11.00 -15.38 8.82
N GLU A 46 -11.05 -16.04 7.66
CA GLU A 46 -9.92 -16.83 7.15
C GLU A 46 -8.72 -15.95 6.80
N LEU A 47 -8.96 -14.82 6.11
CA LEU A 47 -7.91 -13.84 5.79
C LEU A 47 -7.28 -13.26 7.05
N LYS A 48 -8.11 -12.91 8.04
CA LYS A 48 -7.65 -12.40 9.34
C LYS A 48 -6.86 -13.45 10.11
N LYS A 49 -7.23 -14.73 10.02
CA LYS A 49 -6.50 -15.84 10.63
C LYS A 49 -5.11 -16.01 10.00
N GLU A 50 -5.00 -15.93 8.68
CA GLU A 50 -3.70 -16.03 8.02
C GLU A 50 -2.83 -14.78 8.24
N ALA A 51 -3.41 -13.58 8.30
CA ALA A 51 -2.69 -12.34 8.57
C ALA A 51 -2.17 -12.20 10.03
N LYS A 52 -2.59 -13.07 10.94
CA LYS A 52 -2.05 -13.14 12.30
C LYS A 52 -0.72 -13.91 12.37
N ASN A 53 -0.40 -14.73 11.36
CA ASN A 53 0.78 -15.56 11.38
C ASN A 53 1.97 -14.82 10.78
N GLU A 54 2.86 -14.31 11.65
CA GLU A 54 4.00 -13.48 11.24
C GLU A 54 4.89 -14.11 10.16
N ALA A 55 5.10 -15.42 10.23
CA ALA A 55 5.89 -16.16 9.25
C ALA A 55 5.22 -16.28 7.87
N LYS A 56 3.98 -15.80 7.71
CA LYS A 56 3.17 -15.92 6.49
C LYS A 56 2.51 -14.63 6.05
N ASN A 57 2.87 -13.51 6.67
CA ASN A 57 2.25 -12.21 6.42
C ASN A 57 2.37 -11.75 4.95
N ASP A 58 3.33 -12.29 4.20
CA ASP A 58 3.58 -11.99 2.79
C ASP A 58 3.11 -13.09 1.82
N ALA A 59 2.53 -14.19 2.32
CA ALA A 59 2.20 -15.36 1.51
C ALA A 59 1.25 -15.03 0.34
N LEU A 60 0.22 -14.21 0.60
CA LEU A 60 -0.71 -13.76 -0.45
C LEU A 60 0.01 -12.96 -1.54
N SER A 61 0.85 -12.00 -1.15
CA SER A 61 1.64 -11.20 -2.09
C SER A 61 2.63 -12.04 -2.88
N MET A 62 3.28 -13.02 -2.26
CA MET A 62 4.19 -13.94 -2.93
C MET A 62 3.47 -14.81 -3.95
N ILE A 63 2.30 -15.35 -3.61
CA ILE A 63 1.50 -16.16 -4.53
C ILE A 63 1.14 -15.32 -5.77
N ILE A 64 0.56 -14.14 -5.57
CA ILE A 64 0.12 -13.28 -6.69
C ILE A 64 1.31 -12.83 -7.55
N LYS A 65 2.44 -12.48 -6.92
CA LYS A 65 3.68 -12.14 -7.64
C LYS A 65 4.19 -13.32 -8.48
N SER A 66 4.19 -14.54 -7.93
CA SER A 66 4.60 -15.74 -8.67
C SER A 66 3.67 -16.03 -9.85
N LEU A 67 2.35 -15.87 -9.68
CA LEU A 67 1.38 -16.03 -10.76
C LEU A 67 1.61 -15.00 -11.88
N LYS A 68 1.84 -13.73 -11.52
CA LYS A 68 2.13 -12.66 -12.49
C LYS A 68 3.36 -12.98 -13.32
N ASN A 69 4.44 -13.39 -12.66
CA ASN A 69 5.69 -13.74 -13.34
C ASN A 69 5.55 -14.95 -14.26
N LEU A 70 4.66 -15.89 -13.97
CA LEU A 70 4.36 -17.00 -14.86
C LEU A 70 3.53 -16.54 -16.06
N ALA A 71 2.51 -15.71 -15.83
CA ALA A 71 1.65 -15.16 -16.86
C ALA A 71 2.43 -14.30 -17.86
N SER A 72 3.35 -13.44 -17.38
CA SER A 72 4.14 -12.53 -18.23
C SER A 72 5.11 -13.24 -19.17
N ARG A 73 5.41 -14.52 -18.96
CA ARG A 73 6.26 -15.32 -19.86
C ARG A 73 5.48 -15.92 -21.04
N VAL A 74 4.16 -15.79 -21.03
CA VAL A 74 3.28 -16.35 -22.05
C VAL A 74 2.78 -15.21 -22.95
N PRO A 75 3.17 -15.15 -24.23
CA PRO A 75 2.66 -14.13 -25.15
C PRO A 75 1.14 -14.19 -25.26
N GLY A 76 0.46 -13.04 -25.27
CA GLY A 76 -1.01 -12.97 -25.33
C GLY A 76 -1.71 -13.10 -23.96
N GLN A 77 -0.98 -12.96 -22.85
CA GLN A 77 -1.51 -13.02 -21.49
C GLN A 77 -1.48 -11.65 -20.77
N GLU A 78 -1.43 -10.56 -21.53
CA GLU A 78 -1.36 -9.19 -21.01
C GLU A 78 -2.60 -8.86 -20.15
N GLU A 79 -3.79 -9.30 -20.58
CA GLU A 79 -5.03 -9.14 -19.80
C GLU A 79 -4.99 -9.95 -18.49
N THR A 80 -4.41 -11.15 -18.51
CA THR A 80 -4.23 -11.97 -17.31
C THR A 80 -3.27 -11.30 -16.33
N VAL A 81 -2.16 -10.75 -16.82
CA VAL A 81 -1.20 -9.98 -16.01
C VAL A 81 -1.86 -8.77 -15.37
N LYS A 82 -2.64 -8.01 -16.15
CA LYS A 82 -3.45 -6.89 -15.66
C LYS A 82 -4.45 -7.33 -14.58
N ASN A 83 -5.20 -8.41 -14.82
CA ASN A 83 -6.17 -8.93 -13.86
C ASN A 83 -5.51 -9.37 -12.55
N LEU A 84 -4.29 -9.90 -12.59
CA LEU A 84 -3.52 -10.24 -11.40
C LEU A 84 -3.08 -9.00 -10.60
N GLU A 85 -2.72 -7.90 -11.26
CA GLU A 85 -2.41 -6.63 -10.57
C GLU A 85 -3.68 -6.02 -9.94
N ILE A 86 -4.81 -6.01 -10.66
CA ILE A 86 -6.10 -5.59 -10.10
C ILE A 86 -6.46 -6.45 -8.88
N PHE A 87 -6.32 -7.77 -9.01
CA PHE A 87 -6.58 -8.71 -7.93
C PHE A 87 -5.67 -8.48 -6.72
N ARG A 88 -4.38 -8.19 -6.95
CA ARG A 88 -3.43 -7.82 -5.90
C ARG A 88 -3.93 -6.62 -5.10
N LEU A 89 -4.31 -5.54 -5.78
CA LEU A 89 -4.81 -4.33 -5.14
C LEU A 89 -6.10 -4.61 -4.36
N LYS A 90 -7.02 -5.40 -4.93
CA LYS A 90 -8.25 -5.86 -4.25
C LYS A 90 -7.94 -6.60 -2.95
N MET A 91 -6.96 -7.52 -2.95
CA MET A 91 -6.58 -8.26 -1.76
C MET A 91 -5.93 -7.37 -0.69
N ILE A 92 -5.09 -6.41 -1.09
CA ILE A 92 -4.50 -5.42 -0.17
C ILE A 92 -5.61 -4.58 0.50
N LEU A 93 -6.60 -4.11 -0.27
CA LEU A 93 -7.73 -3.35 0.28
C LEU A 93 -8.52 -4.18 1.31
N ARG A 94 -8.86 -5.43 0.97
CA ARG A 94 -9.56 -6.32 1.90
C ARG A 94 -8.78 -6.44 3.22
N LEU A 95 -7.48 -6.70 3.14
CA LEU A 95 -6.62 -6.79 4.33
C LEU A 95 -6.59 -5.48 5.13
N LEU A 96 -6.55 -4.31 4.50
CA LEU A 96 -6.63 -3.02 5.21
C LEU A 96 -7.94 -2.86 5.99
N GLN A 97 -9.06 -3.37 5.47
CA GLN A 97 -10.38 -3.19 6.05
C GLN A 97 -10.68 -4.15 7.22
N ILE A 98 -10.25 -5.41 7.14
CA ILE A 98 -10.72 -6.49 8.03
C ILE A 98 -9.72 -6.90 9.11
N SER A 99 -8.46 -6.52 8.96
CA SER A 99 -7.38 -7.15 9.71
C SER A 99 -7.10 -6.48 11.07
N SER A 100 -6.46 -7.25 11.96
CA SER A 100 -5.89 -6.75 13.22
C SER A 100 -4.79 -5.72 12.95
N PHE A 101 -4.31 -5.04 14.00
CA PHE A 101 -3.17 -4.11 13.88
C PHE A 101 -2.00 -4.68 13.06
N ASN A 102 -1.61 -5.93 13.31
CA ASN A 102 -0.51 -6.59 12.58
C ASN A 102 -0.84 -6.75 11.09
N GLY A 103 -2.04 -7.21 10.76
CA GLY A 103 -2.48 -7.35 9.38
C GLY A 103 -2.56 -6.00 8.65
N LYS A 104 -3.01 -4.93 9.32
CA LYS A 104 -3.04 -3.58 8.76
C LYS A 104 -1.64 -3.06 8.50
N MET A 105 -0.71 -3.29 9.43
CA MET A 105 0.70 -2.95 9.27
C MET A 105 1.31 -3.64 8.04
N ASN A 106 0.98 -4.92 7.82
CA ASN A 106 1.43 -5.66 6.65
C ASN A 106 0.79 -5.16 5.36
N ALA A 107 -0.51 -4.91 5.34
CA ALA A 107 -1.18 -4.38 4.17
C ALA A 107 -0.61 -3.00 3.78
N LEU A 108 -0.30 -2.15 4.76
CA LEU A 108 0.43 -0.89 4.53
C LEU A 108 1.85 -1.10 3.99
N ASN A 109 2.57 -2.13 4.45
CA ASN A 109 3.85 -2.51 3.85
C ASN A 109 3.67 -2.88 2.37
N GLU A 110 2.64 -3.64 2.04
CA GLU A 110 2.35 -4.04 0.67
C GLU A 110 1.99 -2.85 -0.21
N VAL A 111 1.16 -1.90 0.27
CA VAL A 111 0.91 -0.63 -0.44
C VAL A 111 2.22 0.10 -0.73
N ASN A 112 3.10 0.22 0.27
CA ASN A 112 4.39 0.89 0.10
C ASN A 112 5.31 0.14 -0.88
N LYS A 113 5.29 -1.20 -0.91
CA LYS A 113 6.03 -1.99 -1.90
C LYS A 113 5.50 -1.74 -3.32
N VAL A 114 4.18 -1.65 -3.50
CA VAL A 114 3.57 -1.31 -4.79
C VAL A 114 3.98 0.10 -5.22
N ILE A 115 3.88 1.09 -4.32
CA ILE A 115 4.32 2.47 -4.57
C ILE A 115 5.78 2.53 -5.02
N SER A 116 6.68 1.83 -4.32
CA SER A 116 8.09 1.76 -4.69
C SER A 116 8.29 1.14 -6.07
N SER A 117 7.51 0.11 -6.42
CA SER A 117 7.55 -0.53 -7.74
C SER A 117 7.18 0.47 -8.83
N VAL A 118 6.00 1.09 -8.75
CA VAL A 118 5.51 2.01 -9.79
C VAL A 118 6.34 3.29 -9.89
N SER A 119 6.87 3.77 -8.75
CA SER A 119 7.75 4.96 -8.72
C SER A 119 9.15 4.67 -9.28
N TYR A 120 9.62 3.43 -9.27
CA TYR A 120 10.92 3.09 -9.86
C TYR A 120 10.89 3.27 -11.38
N TYR A 121 9.80 2.84 -12.03
CA TYR A 121 9.64 2.93 -13.48
C TYR A 121 9.51 4.36 -13.99
N THR A 122 8.93 5.28 -13.23
CA THR A 122 8.84 6.69 -13.64
C THR A 122 10.18 7.41 -13.75
N HIS A 123 11.26 6.89 -13.14
CA HIS A 123 12.59 7.54 -13.15
C HIS A 123 13.59 6.89 -14.12
N ARG A 124 13.25 5.74 -14.71
CA ARG A 124 13.99 5.21 -15.85
C ARG A 124 13.24 5.62 -17.11
N HIS A 125 13.91 6.38 -17.99
CA HIS A 125 13.54 6.43 -19.40
C HIS A 125 13.76 5.02 -20.01
N GLY A 126 12.87 4.09 -19.67
CA GLY A 126 12.94 2.67 -20.02
C GLY A 126 12.22 2.37 -21.33
N ASN A 127 12.66 1.30 -21.99
CA ASN A 127 12.19 0.81 -23.28
C ASN A 127 10.64 0.80 -23.37
N PRO A 128 10.01 1.40 -24.41
CA PRO A 128 8.55 1.44 -24.58
C PRO A 128 7.87 0.06 -24.67
N GLU A 129 8.63 -1.01 -24.86
CA GLU A 129 8.11 -2.36 -25.09
C GLU A 129 7.70 -3.11 -23.81
N GLU A 130 8.01 -2.59 -22.61
CA GLU A 130 7.64 -3.20 -21.32
C GLU A 130 6.82 -2.26 -20.43
N GLU A 131 5.76 -1.66 -20.98
CA GLU A 131 4.84 -0.85 -20.18
C GLU A 131 4.02 -1.75 -19.23
N GLU A 132 4.40 -1.79 -17.95
CA GLU A 132 3.60 -2.47 -16.93
C GLU A 132 2.19 -1.84 -16.84
N TRP A 133 1.15 -2.66 -16.70
CA TRP A 133 -0.21 -2.14 -16.57
C TRP A 133 -0.38 -1.26 -15.33
N LEU A 134 0.29 -1.54 -14.22
CA LEU A 134 0.16 -0.72 -13.02
C LEU A 134 1.16 0.45 -13.04
N THR A 135 0.65 1.65 -13.29
CA THR A 135 1.44 2.90 -13.32
C THR A 135 1.30 3.69 -12.02
N ALA A 136 2.13 4.73 -11.84
CA ALA A 136 2.00 5.64 -10.69
C ALA A 136 0.62 6.33 -10.67
N GLU A 137 0.14 6.77 -11.84
CA GLU A 137 -1.20 7.36 -12.01
C GLU A 137 -2.32 6.39 -11.57
N ARG A 138 -2.34 5.16 -12.12
CA ARG A 138 -3.35 4.15 -11.76
C ARG A 138 -3.28 3.77 -10.27
N MET A 139 -2.08 3.77 -9.69
CA MET A 139 -1.93 3.55 -8.24
C MET A 139 -2.50 4.71 -7.42
N ALA A 140 -2.30 5.96 -7.85
CA ALA A 140 -2.86 7.14 -7.19
C ALA A 140 -4.40 7.17 -7.30
N GLU A 141 -4.96 6.86 -8.48
CA GLU A 141 -6.40 6.70 -8.69
C GLU A 141 -6.97 5.62 -7.78
N TRP A 142 -6.32 4.46 -7.69
CA TRP A 142 -6.75 3.37 -6.82
C TRP A 142 -6.77 3.80 -5.35
N ILE A 143 -5.76 4.56 -4.89
CA ILE A 143 -5.71 5.09 -3.52
C ILE A 143 -6.91 6.00 -3.23
N GLN A 144 -7.25 6.89 -4.17
CA GLN A 144 -8.37 7.82 -4.05
C GLN A 144 -9.72 7.10 -4.07
N GLN A 145 -9.99 6.29 -5.10
CA GLN A 145 -11.27 5.62 -5.31
C GLN A 145 -11.64 4.69 -4.14
N ASN A 146 -10.63 4.07 -3.51
CA ASN A 146 -10.84 3.15 -2.40
C ASN A 146 -10.71 3.82 -1.02
N ASN A 147 -10.58 5.15 -0.97
CA ASN A 147 -10.48 5.93 0.27
C ASN A 147 -9.42 5.39 1.23
N ILE A 148 -8.27 4.96 0.70
CA ILE A 148 -7.23 4.28 1.48
C ILE A 148 -6.74 5.16 2.64
N LEU A 149 -6.54 6.46 2.40
CA LEU A 149 -6.12 7.41 3.44
C LEU A 149 -7.14 7.45 4.59
N SER A 150 -8.43 7.53 4.27
CA SER A 150 -9.51 7.50 5.26
C SER A 150 -9.60 6.18 6.02
N ILE A 151 -9.23 5.04 5.43
CA ILE A 151 -9.17 3.75 6.13
C ILE A 151 -8.00 3.72 7.12
N VAL A 152 -6.83 4.19 6.68
CA VAL A 152 -5.57 4.15 7.44
C VAL A 152 -5.56 5.17 8.58
N LEU A 153 -6.27 6.29 8.46
CA LEU A 153 -6.34 7.33 9.49
C LEU A 153 -7.24 6.97 10.69
N ARG A 154 -8.07 5.90 10.59
CA ARG A 154 -9.09 5.58 11.61
C ARG A 154 -8.50 5.07 12.93
N ASP A 155 -7.38 4.36 12.87
CA ASP A 155 -6.77 3.76 14.06
C ASP A 155 -5.25 3.70 13.94
N SER A 156 -4.61 3.13 14.96
CA SER A 156 -3.17 2.81 14.94
C SER A 156 -2.21 4.02 14.90
N LEU A 157 -2.71 5.25 14.85
CA LEU A 157 -1.91 6.48 14.81
C LEU A 157 -1.07 6.75 16.07
N HIS A 158 -1.33 6.03 17.16
CA HIS A 158 -0.50 6.07 18.36
C HIS A 158 0.85 5.37 18.16
N GLN A 159 0.98 4.52 17.11
CA GLN A 159 2.18 3.76 16.80
C GLN A 159 3.03 4.50 15.76
N PRO A 160 4.24 4.99 16.09
CA PRO A 160 5.06 5.77 15.15
C PRO A 160 5.38 5.02 13.85
N GLN A 161 5.67 3.71 13.92
CA GLN A 161 5.98 2.89 12.74
C GLN A 161 4.80 2.80 11.75
N TYR A 162 3.56 2.87 12.25
CA TYR A 162 2.38 2.91 11.40
C TYR A 162 2.29 4.26 10.68
N VAL A 163 2.50 5.34 11.44
CA VAL A 163 2.49 6.72 10.94
C VAL A 163 3.58 6.94 9.89
N GLU A 164 4.77 6.38 10.05
CA GLU A 164 5.83 6.41 9.04
C GLU A 164 5.44 5.74 7.72
N LYS A 165 4.66 4.65 7.77
CA LYS A 165 4.17 3.97 6.56
C LYS A 165 3.06 4.78 5.88
N LEU A 166 2.17 5.40 6.66
CA LEU A 166 1.18 6.35 6.16
C LEU A 166 1.86 7.57 5.51
N GLU A 167 2.92 8.11 6.13
CA GLU A 167 3.68 9.22 5.60
C GLU A 167 4.20 8.93 4.19
N LYS A 168 4.74 7.74 3.94
CA LYS A 168 5.21 7.32 2.60
C LYS A 168 4.08 7.32 1.56
N ILE A 169 2.89 6.86 1.93
CA ILE A 169 1.71 6.89 1.04
C ILE A 169 1.31 8.34 0.76
N LEU A 170 1.25 9.20 1.78
CA LEU A 170 0.91 10.62 1.61
C LEU A 170 1.93 11.35 0.73
N ARG A 171 3.23 11.06 0.87
CA ARG A 171 4.29 11.59 0.01
C ARG A 171 4.05 11.24 -1.46
N PHE A 172 3.69 10.00 -1.74
CA PHE A 172 3.37 9.54 -3.09
C PHE A 172 2.13 10.28 -3.63
N VAL A 173 1.04 10.34 -2.86
CA VAL A 173 -0.19 11.01 -3.27
C VAL A 173 0.02 12.51 -3.54
N ILE A 174 0.86 13.19 -2.75
CA ILE A 174 1.25 14.59 -3.02
C ILE A 174 2.03 14.70 -4.33
N LYS A 175 3.00 13.80 -4.55
CA LYS A 175 3.82 13.80 -5.76
C LYS A 175 2.98 13.63 -7.02
N GLU A 176 2.02 12.71 -6.99
CA GLU A 176 1.07 12.44 -8.08
C GLU A 176 -0.10 13.43 -8.14
N LYS A 177 -0.07 14.52 -7.35
CA LYS A 177 -1.11 15.57 -7.29
C LYS A 177 -2.52 15.04 -6.99
N ALA A 178 -2.59 13.92 -6.28
CA ALA A 178 -3.82 13.22 -5.93
C ALA A 178 -4.31 13.54 -4.50
N LEU A 179 -3.62 14.41 -3.74
CA LEU A 179 -4.04 14.75 -2.37
C LEU A 179 -5.16 15.79 -2.41
N THR A 180 -6.31 15.49 -1.83
CA THR A 180 -7.46 16.40 -1.78
C THR A 180 -7.50 17.22 -0.48
N LEU A 181 -8.29 18.31 -0.47
CA LEU A 181 -8.54 19.07 0.75
C LEU A 181 -9.26 18.23 1.82
N GLN A 182 -10.16 17.33 1.39
CA GLN A 182 -10.85 16.41 2.29
C GLN A 182 -9.88 15.44 2.97
N ASP A 183 -8.84 14.97 2.27
CA ASP A 183 -7.81 14.14 2.88
C ASP A 183 -7.06 14.90 3.98
N LEU A 184 -6.72 16.17 3.74
CA LEU A 184 -6.12 17.02 4.75
C LEU A 184 -7.06 17.20 5.95
N ASP A 185 -8.36 17.46 5.72
CA ASP A 185 -9.37 17.54 6.78
C ASP A 185 -9.45 16.25 7.60
N ASN A 186 -9.40 15.10 6.94
CA ASN A 186 -9.39 13.80 7.61
C ASN A 186 -8.14 13.61 8.47
N ILE A 187 -6.96 14.02 7.98
CA ILE A 187 -5.71 13.97 8.76
C ILE A 187 -5.83 14.87 10.00
N TRP A 188 -6.31 16.09 9.83
CA TRP A 188 -6.48 17.04 10.94
C TRP A 188 -7.52 16.57 11.96
N ALA A 189 -8.64 16.00 11.51
CA ALA A 189 -9.68 15.49 12.39
C ALA A 189 -9.23 14.25 13.19
N ALA A 190 -8.26 13.48 12.70
CA ALA A 190 -7.83 12.23 13.31
C ALA A 190 -7.24 12.38 14.72
N GLN A 191 -6.77 13.58 15.10
CA GLN A 191 -6.26 13.86 16.45
C GLN A 191 -7.34 14.31 17.45
N ALA A 192 -8.48 14.79 16.98
CA ALA A 192 -9.48 15.41 17.84
C ALA A 192 -9.99 14.43 18.92
N GLY A 193 -9.88 14.84 20.19
CA GLY A 193 -10.30 14.03 21.33
C GLY A 193 -9.46 12.76 21.58
N LYS A 194 -8.26 12.66 21.00
CA LYS A 194 -7.34 11.52 21.18
C LYS A 194 -6.23 11.83 22.19
N HIS A 195 -5.55 10.78 22.65
CA HIS A 195 -4.39 10.89 23.53
C HIS A 195 -3.26 11.73 22.92
N GLU A 196 -2.48 12.41 23.76
CA GLU A 196 -1.40 13.31 23.34
C GLU A 196 -0.40 12.67 22.36
N ALA A 197 -0.13 11.37 22.50
CA ALA A 197 0.75 10.64 21.57
C ALA A 197 0.21 10.67 20.13
N ILE A 198 -1.10 10.50 19.94
CA ILE A 198 -1.74 10.57 18.62
C ILE A 198 -1.69 12.02 18.11
N VAL A 199 -2.01 12.99 18.98
CA VAL A 199 -1.98 14.41 18.63
C VAL A 199 -0.59 14.81 18.13
N LYS A 200 0.45 14.45 18.88
CA LYS A 200 1.84 14.69 18.51
C LYS A 200 2.18 14.04 17.15
N ASN A 201 1.85 12.76 16.96
CA ASN A 201 2.16 12.06 15.72
C ASN A 201 1.46 12.67 14.49
N VAL A 202 0.20 13.13 14.64
CA VAL A 202 -0.55 13.81 13.57
C VAL A 202 0.06 15.18 13.27
N HIS A 203 0.46 15.93 14.29
CA HIS A 203 1.13 17.21 14.12
C HIS A 203 2.49 17.06 13.42
N ASP A 204 3.31 16.11 13.85
CA ASP A 204 4.60 15.80 13.24
C ASP A 204 4.42 15.37 11.77
N LEU A 205 3.39 14.58 11.48
CA LEU A 205 3.03 14.20 10.12
C LEU A 205 2.69 15.43 9.27
N LEU A 206 1.77 16.28 9.72
CA LEU A 206 1.38 17.50 9.01
C LEU A 206 2.57 18.46 8.80
N ALA A 207 3.44 18.63 9.80
CA ALA A 207 4.64 19.45 9.67
C ALA A 207 5.55 18.95 8.55
N LYS A 208 5.76 17.63 8.45
CA LYS A 208 6.52 17.03 7.34
C LYS A 208 5.83 17.25 5.98
N LEU A 209 4.51 17.13 5.91
CA LEU A 209 3.76 17.38 4.66
C LEU A 209 3.83 18.85 4.23
N ALA A 210 3.79 19.80 5.17
CA ALA A 210 3.92 21.23 4.90
C ALA A 210 5.24 21.50 4.17
N TRP A 211 6.34 21.00 4.73
CA TRP A 211 7.68 21.17 4.16
C TRP A 211 7.78 20.65 2.73
N ILE A 212 7.15 19.50 2.44
CA ILE A 212 7.17 18.88 1.11
C ILE A 212 6.33 19.70 0.13
N SER A 213 5.16 20.14 0.57
CA SER A 213 4.20 20.85 -0.28
C SER A 213 4.68 22.24 -0.66
N LEU A 214 5.55 22.86 0.15
CA LEU A 214 6.24 24.10 -0.21
C LEU A 214 6.99 23.98 -1.54
N LEU A 215 7.44 22.78 -1.90
CA LEU A 215 8.19 22.51 -3.12
C LEU A 215 7.31 22.07 -4.30
N SER A 216 6.03 21.75 -4.08
CA SER A 216 5.17 21.10 -5.09
C SER A 216 3.77 21.70 -5.29
N SER A 217 3.16 22.34 -4.28
CA SER A 217 1.82 22.94 -4.36
C SER A 217 1.58 24.00 -3.28
N LEU A 218 1.49 25.27 -3.70
CA LEU A 218 1.24 26.43 -2.83
C LEU A 218 -0.08 26.31 -2.04
N THR A 219 -1.15 25.77 -2.65
CA THR A 219 -2.47 25.64 -2.00
C THR A 219 -2.43 24.65 -0.85
N ILE A 220 -1.74 23.51 -1.01
CA ILE A 220 -1.56 22.52 0.05
C ILE A 220 -0.68 23.12 1.16
N TYR A 221 0.42 23.79 0.79
CA TYR A 221 1.29 24.46 1.75
C TYR A 221 0.56 25.49 2.62
N LEU A 222 -0.24 26.38 2.02
CA LEU A 222 -0.99 27.40 2.77
C LEU A 222 -2.03 26.77 3.71
N THR A 223 -2.70 25.70 3.26
CA THR A 223 -3.69 24.99 4.06
C THR A 223 -3.04 24.32 5.27
N VAL A 224 -1.93 23.60 5.06
CA VAL A 224 -1.21 22.93 6.16
C VAL A 224 -0.57 23.96 7.09
N SER A 225 0.04 25.02 6.56
CA SER A 225 0.67 26.10 7.36
C SER A 225 -0.35 26.85 8.22
N ARG A 226 -1.55 27.13 7.69
CA ARG A 226 -2.65 27.73 8.47
C ARG A 226 -3.05 26.86 9.64
N ARG A 227 -3.10 25.53 9.47
CA ARG A 227 -3.41 24.58 10.54
C ARG A 227 -2.25 24.41 11.51
N ALA A 228 -1.02 24.45 11.03
CA ALA A 228 0.16 24.47 11.87
C ALA A 228 0.18 25.67 12.82
N GLY A 229 -0.26 26.85 12.34
CA GLY A 229 -0.43 28.05 13.17
C GLY A 229 -1.56 27.96 14.21
N GLN A 230 -2.48 26.99 14.08
CA GLN A 230 -3.53 26.71 15.07
C GLN A 230 -3.11 25.65 16.10
N MET A 231 -1.91 25.07 15.97
CA MET A 231 -1.41 24.11 16.96
C MET A 231 -1.07 24.84 18.26
N PRO A 232 -1.50 24.32 19.43
CA PRO A 232 -1.09 24.90 20.71
C PRO A 232 0.44 24.82 20.82
N VAL A 233 1.09 25.99 20.86
CA VAL A 233 2.52 26.09 21.17
C VAL A 233 2.71 25.54 22.57
N LYS A 234 3.44 24.44 22.72
CA LYS A 234 3.82 23.97 24.06
C LYS A 234 4.65 25.08 24.70
N SER A 235 4.12 25.69 25.75
CA SER A 235 4.88 26.50 26.70
C SER A 235 5.80 25.59 27.50
N SER A 236 6.83 25.04 26.87
CA SER A 236 7.92 24.34 27.53
C SER A 236 9.09 25.31 27.71
N GLU A 237 8.87 26.32 28.55
CA GLU A 237 9.91 27.19 29.12
C GLU A 237 9.25 28.00 30.25
N LYS A 238 9.18 27.40 31.44
CA LYS A 238 9.02 28.05 32.76
C LYS A 238 8.88 26.96 33.84
N SER A 239 9.96 26.21 34.08
CA SER A 239 10.15 25.56 35.39
C SER A 239 11.62 25.13 35.56
N CYS A 240 12.54 26.06 35.32
CA CYS A 240 13.91 26.01 35.85
C CYS A 240 14.24 27.43 36.30
N LEU A 241 13.67 27.82 37.45
CA LEU A 241 14.07 28.93 38.32
C LEU A 241 13.00 29.06 39.40
N ASN A 242 13.16 28.24 40.44
CA ASN A 242 12.94 28.56 41.85
C ASN A 242 13.50 27.39 42.67
#